data_AF-A0ABD0P0H1-F1
#
_entry.id   AF-A0ABD0P0H1-F1
#
_cell.length_a   1.000
_cell.length_b   1.000
_cell.length_c   1.000
_cell.angle_alpha   90.00
_cell.angle_beta   90.00
_cell.angle_gamma   90.00
#
_symmetry.space_group_name_H-M   'P 1'
#
loop_
_entity.id
_entity.type
_entity.pdbx_description
1 polymer ?
#
loop_
_entity_poly.entity_id
_entity_poly.type
_entity_poly.pdbx_seq_one_letter_code
_entity_poly.pdbx_strand_id
1 'polypeptide(L)'
;LDQDTPQATPTSSSSAQGAGSLCSRTYITFSDDEAFTSAFPAPARSSPAQPVQEVCPVTHKPALYRDPVTDIPYANARAFRIIREAYQKYIAAHGFPNASGNFSGNSDVGDSPATAAKSARPKAVVKQTVVTT
;
A
#
# COMPACT_ATOMS: atom_id res chain seq x y z
N LEU A 1 20.24 43.12 51.32
CA LEU A 1 20.85 43.05 49.98
C LEU A 1 20.58 41.63 49.49
N ASP A 2 19.33 41.23 49.32
CA ASP A 2 18.34 41.64 48.31
C ASP A 2 18.65 41.07 46.91
N GLN A 3 17.58 40.57 46.27
CA GLN A 3 17.41 39.97 44.94
C GLN A 3 17.69 38.48 44.76
N ASP A 4 16.95 37.78 43.91
CA ASP A 4 15.52 37.69 43.58
C ASP A 4 15.41 36.46 42.67
N THR A 5 14.30 35.76 42.72
CA THR A 5 14.08 34.52 41.97
C THR A 5 13.54 34.84 40.57
N PRO A 6 14.12 34.36 39.45
CA PRO A 6 13.39 34.39 38.20
C PRO A 6 12.38 33.22 38.16
N GLN A 7 11.16 33.55 38.56
CA GLN A 7 9.96 32.76 38.36
C GLN A 7 9.68 32.63 36.86
N ALA A 8 9.85 31.43 36.30
CA ALA A 8 9.43 31.12 34.94
C ALA A 8 7.89 31.04 34.89
N THR A 9 7.27 32.12 34.42
CA THR A 9 5.87 32.20 34.01
C THR A 9 5.60 31.30 32.79
N PRO A 10 4.68 30.32 32.86
CA PRO A 10 4.07 29.79 31.65
C PRO A 10 3.15 30.88 31.07
N THR A 11 3.56 31.45 29.95
CA THR A 11 2.73 32.35 29.15
C THR A 11 1.65 31.49 28.48
N SER A 12 0.50 31.40 29.15
CA SER A 12 -0.75 30.90 28.58
C SER A 12 -1.14 31.82 27.43
N SER A 13 -0.89 31.39 26.20
CA SER A 13 -1.34 32.07 24.99
C SER A 13 -2.87 32.01 24.92
N SER A 14 -3.52 33.02 25.49
CA SER A 14 -4.93 33.32 25.34
C SER A 14 -5.17 34.03 23.99
N SER A 15 -5.52 33.27 22.96
CA SER A 15 -6.13 33.84 21.75
C SER A 15 -6.92 32.81 20.94
N ALA A 16 -8.10 32.46 21.46
CA ALA A 16 -9.23 32.02 20.66
C ALA A 16 -10.52 32.47 21.36
N GLN A 17 -10.76 33.79 21.30
CA GLN A 17 -12.07 34.39 21.52
C GLN A 17 -12.98 33.98 20.34
N GLY A 18 -13.49 32.76 20.38
CA GLY A 18 -14.69 32.34 19.67
C GLY A 18 -15.76 32.08 20.73
N ALA A 19 -16.98 32.58 20.51
CA ALA A 19 -18.13 32.50 21.41
C ALA A 19 -18.02 31.36 22.43
N GLY A 20 -17.89 31.69 23.72
CA GLY A 20 -17.71 30.71 24.79
C GLY A 20 -18.73 29.59 24.64
N SER A 21 -18.26 28.37 24.39
CA SER A 21 -19.17 27.24 24.18
C SER A 21 -20.04 27.10 25.42
N LEU A 22 -21.35 27.24 25.27
CA LEU A 22 -22.28 26.98 26.35
C LEU A 22 -22.23 25.48 26.65
N CYS A 23 -21.70 25.13 27.83
CA CYS A 23 -21.63 23.76 28.32
C CYS A 23 -22.56 23.63 29.52
N SER A 24 -23.53 22.71 29.44
CA SER A 24 -24.33 22.31 30.59
C SER A 24 -23.78 21.00 31.16
N ARG A 25 -23.54 20.97 32.47
CA ARG A 25 -23.15 19.75 33.17
C ARG A 25 -24.32 19.24 33.99
N THR A 26 -24.78 18.03 33.67
CA THR A 26 -25.85 17.33 34.40
C THR A 26 -25.26 16.13 35.13
N TYR A 27 -25.67 15.91 36.38
CA TYR A 27 -25.33 14.73 37.17
C TYR A 27 -26.56 13.85 37.33
N ILE A 28 -26.36 12.53 37.25
CA ILE A 28 -27.38 11.52 37.47
C ILE A 28 -26.85 10.60 38.57
N THR A 29 -27.67 10.41 39.61
CA THR A 29 -27.37 9.50 40.72
C THR A 29 -28.31 8.31 40.64
N PHE A 30 -27.77 7.10 40.72
CA PHE A 30 -28.54 5.86 40.73
C PHE A 30 -28.72 5.38 42.18
N SER A 31 -29.83 4.71 42.46
CA SER A 31 -30.11 4.13 43.78
C SER A 31 -29.31 2.84 44.01
N ASP A 32 -28.99 2.13 42.94
CA ASP A 32 -28.38 0.82 42.91
C ASP A 32 -27.28 0.73 41.84
N ASP A 33 -26.22 -0.02 42.15
CA ASP A 33 -25.11 -0.25 41.22
C ASP A 33 -25.51 -1.11 40.01
N GLU A 34 -26.60 -1.88 40.13
CA GLU A 34 -27.13 -2.70 39.04
C GLU A 34 -27.77 -1.84 37.94
N ALA A 35 -28.57 -0.83 38.31
CA ALA A 35 -29.05 0.19 37.37
C ALA A 35 -27.90 0.95 36.69
N PHE A 36 -26.83 1.27 37.43
CA PHE A 36 -25.64 1.90 36.84
C PHE A 36 -24.98 0.98 35.81
N THR A 37 -24.78 -0.30 36.15
CA THR A 37 -24.13 -1.29 35.28
C THR A 37 -24.98 -1.62 34.05
N SER A 38 -26.32 -1.62 34.17
CA SER A 38 -27.22 -1.85 33.04
C SER A 38 -27.34 -0.63 32.13
N ALA A 39 -27.35 0.59 32.67
CA ALA A 39 -27.37 1.83 31.89
C ALA A 39 -26.02 2.12 31.22
N PHE A 40 -24.92 1.73 31.86
CA PHE A 40 -23.55 1.85 31.36
C PHE A 40 -22.84 0.51 31.43
N PRO A 41 -23.19 -0.45 30.54
CA PRO A 41 -22.48 -1.72 30.46
C PRO A 41 -20.99 -1.45 30.35
N ALA A 42 -20.20 -2.09 31.21
CA ALA A 42 -18.74 -2.02 31.10
C ALA A 42 -18.38 -2.34 29.64
N PRO A 43 -17.56 -1.51 28.98
CA PRO A 43 -17.19 -1.77 27.59
C PRO A 43 -16.58 -3.17 27.59
N ALA A 44 -17.34 -4.13 27.02
CA ALA A 44 -16.83 -5.46 26.80
C ALA A 44 -15.50 -5.25 26.09
N ARG A 45 -14.42 -5.81 26.63
CA ARG A 45 -13.04 -5.57 26.13
C ARG A 45 -12.84 -6.00 24.67
N SER A 46 -13.88 -6.38 23.95
CA SER A 46 -13.94 -6.22 22.50
C SER A 46 -14.20 -4.74 22.18
N SER A 47 -13.12 -3.96 22.07
CA SER A 47 -13.15 -2.93 21.04
C SER A 47 -13.68 -3.60 19.76
N PRO A 48 -14.62 -2.99 19.01
CA PRO A 48 -15.01 -3.55 17.72
C PRO A 48 -13.71 -3.79 16.97
N ALA A 49 -13.42 -5.05 16.63
CA ALA A 49 -12.15 -5.43 16.03
C ALA A 49 -11.94 -4.46 14.86
N GLN A 50 -10.94 -3.57 14.97
CA GLN A 50 -10.74 -2.59 13.92
C GLN A 50 -10.60 -3.39 12.63
N PRO A 51 -11.35 -3.05 11.58
CA PRO A 51 -11.31 -3.81 10.34
C PRO A 51 -9.85 -3.90 9.93
N VAL A 52 -9.33 -5.14 9.85
CA VAL A 52 -7.91 -5.38 9.58
C VAL A 52 -7.62 -4.81 8.20
N GLN A 53 -6.89 -3.70 8.16
CA GLN A 53 -6.55 -3.08 6.89
C GLN A 53 -5.45 -3.91 6.22
N GLU A 54 -5.75 -4.43 5.03
CA GLU A 54 -4.78 -5.20 4.25
C GLU A 54 -3.54 -4.36 3.93
N VAL A 55 -2.38 -5.00 3.84
CA VAL A 55 -1.11 -4.32 3.59
C VAL A 55 -0.68 -4.53 2.15
N CYS A 56 -0.28 -3.45 1.48
CA CYS A 56 0.26 -3.54 0.13
C CYS A 56 1.62 -4.27 0.14
N PRO A 57 1.81 -5.33 -0.67
CA PRO A 57 3.05 -6.10 -0.69
C PRO A 57 4.23 -5.32 -1.30
N VAL A 58 3.97 -4.25 -2.06
CA VAL A 58 5.03 -3.44 -2.68
C VAL A 58 5.57 -2.37 -1.73
N THR A 59 4.67 -1.71 -0.97
CA THR A 59 5.04 -0.54 -0.16
C THR A 59 4.97 -0.78 1.34
N HIS A 60 4.46 -1.94 1.77
CA HIS A 60 4.20 -2.28 3.18
C HIS A 60 3.37 -1.23 3.92
N LYS A 61 2.50 -0.53 3.18
CA LYS A 61 1.56 0.47 3.72
C LYS A 61 0.15 -0.09 3.68
N PRO A 62 -0.76 0.42 4.53
CA PRO A 62 -2.15 0.04 4.46
C PRO A 62 -2.72 0.30 3.05
N ALA A 63 -3.39 -0.70 2.49
CA ALA A 63 -3.95 -0.65 1.15
C ALA A 63 -5.27 0.13 1.14
N LEU A 64 -5.48 0.86 0.05
CA LEU A 64 -6.70 1.64 -0.19
C LEU A 64 -7.61 0.96 -1.23
N TYR A 65 -7.04 0.11 -2.07
CA TYR A 65 -7.73 -0.52 -3.21
C TYR A 65 -7.22 -1.95 -3.44
N ARG A 66 -7.97 -2.74 -4.21
CA ARG A 66 -7.56 -4.04 -4.76
C ARG A 66 -7.53 -3.98 -6.28
N ASP A 67 -6.60 -4.72 -6.87
CA ASP A 67 -6.54 -4.89 -8.32
C ASP A 67 -7.62 -5.89 -8.78
N PRO A 68 -8.56 -5.52 -9.68
CA PRO A 68 -9.69 -6.38 -10.09
C PRO A 68 -9.30 -7.67 -10.82
N VAL A 69 -8.05 -7.83 -11.27
CA VAL A 69 -7.62 -9.07 -11.97
C VAL A 69 -6.70 -9.92 -11.12
N THR A 70 -5.78 -9.31 -10.37
CA THR A 70 -4.85 -10.07 -9.52
C THR A 70 -5.35 -10.25 -8.10
N ASP A 71 -6.36 -9.47 -7.70
CA ASP A 71 -6.91 -9.42 -6.35
C ASP A 71 -5.88 -9.03 -5.27
N ILE A 72 -4.79 -8.36 -5.70
CA ILE A 72 -3.72 -7.92 -4.80
C ILE A 72 -4.05 -6.53 -4.23
N PRO A 73 -3.97 -6.33 -2.89
CA PRO A 73 -4.18 -5.02 -2.27
C PRO A 73 -3.02 -4.05 -2.57
N TYR A 74 -3.33 -2.79 -2.87
CA TYR A 74 -2.31 -1.76 -3.12
C TYR A 74 -2.65 -0.38 -2.52
N ALA A 75 -1.59 0.37 -2.18
CA ALA A 75 -1.71 1.67 -1.51
C ALA A 75 -1.70 2.87 -2.47
N ASN A 76 -1.06 2.77 -3.64
CA ASN A 76 -0.94 3.87 -4.60
C ASN A 76 -0.77 3.41 -6.05
N ALA A 77 -0.85 4.34 -7.00
CA ALA A 77 -0.75 4.06 -8.43
C ALA A 77 0.63 3.54 -8.88
N ARG A 78 1.70 3.80 -8.13
CA ARG A 78 3.03 3.23 -8.43
C ARG A 78 3.05 1.73 -8.10
N ALA A 79 2.49 1.35 -6.95
CA ALA A 79 2.35 -0.05 -6.55
C ALA A 79 1.49 -0.84 -7.54
N PHE A 80 0.37 -0.28 -8.00
CA PHE A 80 -0.47 -0.90 -9.02
C PHE A 80 0.31 -1.25 -10.30
N ARG A 81 1.12 -0.31 -10.81
CA ARG A 81 1.95 -0.53 -12.01
C ARG A 81 2.95 -1.65 -11.82
N ILE A 82 3.63 -1.68 -10.67
CA ILE A 82 4.60 -2.73 -10.33
C ILE A 82 3.92 -4.11 -10.28
N ILE A 83 2.77 -4.19 -9.61
CA ILE A 83 1.97 -5.42 -9.52
C ILE A 83 1.60 -5.91 -10.93
N ARG A 84 1.13 -5.01 -11.80
CA ARG A 84 0.67 -5.40 -13.13
C ARG A 84 1.79 -5.83 -14.07
N GLU A 85 2.93 -5.16 -14.00
CA GLU A 85 4.12 -5.54 -14.76
C GLU A 85 4.64 -6.92 -14.31
N ALA A 86 4.65 -7.16 -13.00
CA ALA A 86 5.02 -8.47 -12.46
C ALA A 86 4.04 -9.56 -12.89
N TYR A 87 2.74 -9.28 -12.90
CA TYR A 87 1.72 -10.23 -13.33
C TYR A 87 1.84 -10.59 -14.82
N GLN A 88 2.13 -9.63 -15.69
CA GLN A 88 2.40 -9.90 -17.11
C GLN A 88 3.60 -10.84 -17.30
N LYS A 89 4.69 -10.59 -16.58
CA LYS A 89 5.88 -11.46 -16.60
C LYS A 89 5.56 -12.86 -16.06
N TYR A 90 4.73 -12.93 -15.02
CA TYR A 90 4.27 -14.20 -14.46
C TYR A 90 3.47 -15.01 -15.48
N ILE A 91 2.46 -14.42 -16.13
CA ILE A 91 1.66 -15.10 -17.16
C ILE A 91 2.53 -15.55 -18.33
N ALA A 92 3.46 -14.71 -18.80
CA ALA A 92 4.34 -15.09 -19.91
C ALA A 92 5.19 -16.33 -19.59
N ALA A 93 5.58 -16.52 -18.33
CA ALA A 93 6.39 -17.65 -17.88
C ALA A 93 5.57 -18.89 -17.44
N HIS A 94 4.38 -18.69 -16.88
CA HIS A 94 3.60 -19.74 -16.22
C HIS A 94 2.27 -20.06 -16.92
N GLY A 95 1.88 -19.26 -17.92
CA GLY A 95 0.54 -19.29 -18.50
C GLY A 95 -0.51 -18.63 -17.60
N PHE A 96 -1.75 -18.59 -18.06
CA PHE A 96 -2.86 -18.07 -17.26
C PHE A 96 -3.26 -19.07 -16.17
N PRO A 97 -3.40 -18.66 -14.89
CA PRO A 97 -3.66 -19.56 -13.77
C PRO A 97 -5.04 -20.25 -13.76
N ASN A 98 -5.91 -20.01 -14.76
CA ASN A 98 -7.23 -20.66 -14.88
C ASN A 98 -7.37 -21.56 -16.13
N ALA A 99 -6.27 -21.98 -16.76
CA ALA A 99 -6.32 -22.88 -17.91
C ALA A 99 -6.63 -24.37 -17.56
N SER A 100 -7.25 -24.63 -16.41
CA SER A 100 -7.86 -25.94 -16.07
C SER A 100 -9.27 -26.01 -16.67
N GLY A 101 -9.36 -25.80 -17.97
CA GLY A 101 -10.60 -25.78 -18.73
C GLY A 101 -10.25 -26.00 -20.18
N ASN A 102 -10.33 -27.27 -20.59
CA ASN A 102 -10.10 -27.75 -21.93
C ASN A 102 -10.94 -26.98 -22.97
N PHE A 103 -10.41 -25.88 -23.52
CA PHE A 103 -10.88 -25.31 -24.79
C PHE A 103 -9.81 -25.55 -25.87
N SER A 104 -9.86 -26.74 -26.46
CA SER A 104 -9.36 -26.92 -27.81
C SER A 104 -10.24 -26.07 -28.73
N GLY A 105 -9.70 -24.96 -29.25
CA GLY A 105 -10.45 -24.07 -30.12
C GLY A 105 -9.56 -23.00 -30.76
N ASN A 106 -8.85 -23.42 -31.81
CA ASN A 106 -8.28 -22.62 -32.90
C ASN A 106 -8.48 -21.09 -32.83
N SER A 107 -7.37 -20.34 -32.78
CA SER A 107 -7.29 -19.01 -33.36
C SER A 107 -5.96 -18.89 -34.09
N ASP A 108 -5.93 -19.59 -35.22
CA ASP A 108 -5.21 -19.15 -36.40
C ASP A 108 -5.75 -17.75 -36.78
N VAL A 109 -4.99 -16.72 -36.49
CA VAL A 109 -5.01 -15.44 -37.23
C VAL A 109 -3.56 -15.04 -37.37
N GLY A 110 -3.02 -15.29 -38.55
CA GLY A 110 -1.68 -14.91 -38.94
C GLY A 110 -1.51 -13.41 -39.09
N ASP A 111 -0.35 -12.94 -38.66
CA ASP A 111 0.51 -12.13 -39.54
C ASP A 111 1.96 -12.41 -39.15
N SER A 112 2.71 -13.00 -40.07
CA SER A 112 4.15 -13.14 -40.02
C SER A 112 4.67 -13.09 -41.44
N PRO A 113 5.40 -12.04 -41.85
CA PRO A 113 6.33 -12.14 -42.94
C PRO A 113 7.68 -12.56 -42.37
N ALA A 114 8.08 -13.79 -42.66
CA ALA A 114 9.42 -14.29 -42.44
C ALA A 114 10.41 -13.64 -43.42
N THR A 115 11.52 -13.09 -42.92
CA THR A 115 12.76 -13.03 -43.69
C THR A 115 13.97 -13.39 -42.83
N ALA A 116 14.43 -14.61 -43.06
CA ALA A 116 15.83 -15.05 -43.16
C ALA A 116 16.78 -14.87 -41.97
N ALA A 117 17.11 -16.03 -41.39
CA ALA A 117 18.28 -16.31 -40.58
C ALA A 117 19.60 -15.77 -41.17
N LYS A 118 20.55 -15.43 -40.28
CA LYS A 118 21.99 -15.71 -40.42
C LYS A 118 22.71 -15.50 -39.08
N SER A 119 23.12 -16.62 -38.49
CA SER A 119 24.07 -16.68 -37.37
C SER A 119 25.46 -16.29 -37.86
N ALA A 120 26.05 -15.24 -37.28
CA ALA A 120 27.39 -14.76 -37.63
C ALA A 120 28.33 -14.94 -36.43
N ARG A 121 29.29 -15.87 -36.56
CA ARG A 121 30.45 -16.00 -35.68
C ARG A 121 31.50 -14.94 -36.04
N PRO A 122 32.12 -14.24 -35.08
CA PRO A 122 33.29 -13.43 -35.37
C PRO A 122 34.55 -14.30 -35.53
N LYS A 123 35.27 -14.16 -36.64
CA LYS A 123 36.66 -14.62 -36.80
C LYS A 123 37.60 -13.42 -36.62
N ALA A 124 38.61 -13.62 -35.78
CA ALA A 124 39.72 -12.70 -35.55
C ALA A 124 40.54 -12.47 -36.83
N VAL A 125 41.00 -11.24 -37.05
CA VAL A 125 42.04 -10.93 -38.04
C VAL A 125 43.24 -10.31 -37.31
N VAL A 126 44.36 -11.01 -37.39
CA VAL A 126 45.69 -10.54 -36.98
C VAL A 126 46.25 -9.72 -38.14
N LYS A 127 46.63 -8.47 -37.89
CA LYS A 127 47.43 -7.66 -38.83
C LYS A 127 48.89 -7.70 -38.37
N GLN A 128 49.72 -8.42 -39.11
CA GLN A 128 51.18 -8.23 -39.10
C GLN A 128 51.54 -7.18 -40.16
N THR A 129 52.29 -6.16 -39.77
CA THR A 129 52.99 -5.27 -40.70
C THR A 129 54.48 -5.40 -40.44
N VAL A 130 55.17 -6.06 -41.36
CA VAL A 130 56.62 -5.99 -41.56
C VAL A 130 56.91 -4.67 -42.30
N VAL A 131 57.85 -3.89 -41.77
CA VAL A 131 58.53 -2.81 -42.48
C VAL A 131 60.01 -3.11 -42.44
N THR A 132 60.60 -3.21 -43.62
CA THR A 132 62.03 -3.35 -43.88
C THR A 132 62.41 -2.24 -44.84
N THR A 133 63.39 -1.41 -44.48
CA THR A 133 64.53 -0.96 -45.30
C THR A 133 65.48 -0.22 -44.38
#